data_AF-A0A7V9ZYE1-F1
#
_entry.id   AF-A0A7V9ZYE1-F1
#
_cell.length_a   1.000
_cell.length_b   1.000
_cell.length_c   1.000
_cell.angle_alpha   90.00
_cell.angle_beta   90.00
_cell.angle_gamma   90.00
#
_symmetry.space_group_name_H-M   'P 1'
#
loop_
_entity.id
_entity.type
_entity.pdbx_description
1 polymer ?
#
loop_
_entity_poly.entity_id
_entity_poly.type
_entity_poly.pdbx_seq_one_letter_code
_entity_poly.pdbx_strand_id
1 'polypeptide(L)'
;MALRKRPQGRFSIEPLAIYTLCKLETCATSLILALETSCDETAVAVMRGRELLASEIASQTALHQAYGGVVPEVASRNHLVHAPLLLHAAVQTAAVSLSDIDAFAATSGPGLSTSLMIGASFAKGLAIGFDKPYLAINHLEGHLLSPFFGSELQPNVSLVVSGGHTLLVHAKDVGDYRVLGRTLDDAAGEAFDKVAKLLGLGYPGGPEIERRAAAGDAARFDFPRSMLDSGDHNFSFSGLKTAVRYTIDRL
;
A
#
# COMPACT_ATOMS: atom_id res chain seq x y z
N MET A 1 -22.38 17.65 -27.74
CA MET A 1 -21.42 18.04 -26.68
C MET A 1 -20.26 17.05 -26.75
N ALA A 2 -19.12 17.47 -27.32
CA ALA A 2 -18.07 16.58 -27.80
C ALA A 2 -17.26 15.94 -26.66
N LEU A 3 -17.16 14.60 -26.68
CA LEU A 3 -16.25 13.81 -25.85
C LEU A 3 -14.81 14.11 -26.25
N ARG A 4 -14.11 14.97 -25.48
CA ARG A 4 -12.66 15.13 -25.60
C ARG A 4 -11.98 13.90 -24.98
N LYS A 5 -11.28 13.12 -25.81
CA LYS A 5 -10.29 12.12 -25.36
C LYS A 5 -9.25 12.82 -24.49
N ARG A 6 -9.10 12.40 -23.22
CA ARG A 6 -7.98 12.80 -22.37
C ARG A 6 -6.68 12.20 -22.95
N PRO A 7 -5.55 12.93 -22.96
CA PRO A 7 -4.27 12.38 -23.41
C PRO A 7 -3.82 11.23 -22.48
N GLN A 8 -3.37 10.13 -23.07
CA GLN A 8 -2.76 8.99 -22.37
C GLN A 8 -1.55 9.48 -21.55
N GLY A 9 -1.47 9.07 -20.28
CA GLY A 9 -0.27 9.27 -19.45
C GLY A 9 -0.43 10.08 -18.16
N ARG A 10 -1.61 10.62 -17.85
CA ARG A 10 -1.92 11.12 -16.50
C ARG A 10 -2.82 10.12 -15.78
N PHE A 11 -2.26 9.39 -14.81
CA PHE A 11 -3.10 8.95 -13.69
C PHE A 11 -3.46 10.22 -12.93
N SER A 12 -4.69 10.69 -13.08
CA SER A 12 -5.29 11.62 -12.14
C SER A 12 -5.57 10.80 -10.88
N ILE A 13 -4.66 10.82 -9.90
CA ILE A 13 -5.13 10.66 -8.54
C ILE A 13 -5.94 11.93 -8.31
N GLU A 14 -7.27 11.84 -8.33
CA GLU A 14 -8.06 12.98 -7.86
C GLU A 14 -7.55 13.31 -6.47
N PRO A 15 -7.21 14.58 -6.18
CA PRO A 15 -6.63 14.94 -4.91
C PRO A 15 -7.51 14.38 -3.79
N LEU A 16 -6.89 13.67 -2.86
CA LEU A 16 -7.59 13.06 -1.74
C LEU A 16 -8.48 14.10 -1.05
N ALA A 17 -9.70 13.70 -0.70
CA ALA A 17 -10.61 14.53 0.10
C ALA A 17 -9.98 15.00 1.44
N ILE A 18 -8.94 14.31 1.93
CA ILE A 18 -8.09 14.76 3.04
C ILE A 18 -7.53 16.16 2.77
N TYR A 19 -7.05 16.46 1.57
CA TYR A 19 -6.45 17.77 1.28
C TYR A 19 -7.48 18.89 1.09
N THR A 20 -8.70 18.55 0.67
CA THR A 20 -9.82 19.51 0.67
C THR A 20 -10.26 19.87 2.09
N LEU A 21 -10.14 18.93 3.05
CA LEU A 21 -10.30 19.22 4.48
C LEU A 21 -9.07 19.91 5.10
N CYS A 22 -7.87 19.61 4.60
CA CYS A 22 -6.59 20.14 5.09
C CYS A 22 -6.38 21.65 4.78
N LYS A 23 -7.15 22.22 3.85
CA LYS A 23 -7.15 23.69 3.57
C LYS A 23 -7.97 24.51 4.57
N LEU A 24 -8.66 23.88 5.52
CA LEU A 24 -9.39 24.56 6.57
C LEU A 24 -8.51 24.68 7.81
N GLU A 25 -8.51 25.86 8.44
CA GLU A 25 -7.76 26.20 9.67
C GLU A 25 -8.02 25.26 10.86
N THR A 26 -8.96 24.32 10.73
CA THR A 26 -9.34 23.30 11.71
C THR A 26 -8.40 22.07 11.76
N CYS A 27 -7.47 21.92 10.80
CA CYS A 27 -6.64 20.72 10.64
C CYS A 27 -5.73 20.38 11.84
N ALA A 28 -5.31 21.36 12.64
CA ALA A 28 -4.40 21.12 13.76
C ALA A 28 -5.02 20.28 14.89
N THR A 29 -6.35 20.20 14.98
CA THR A 29 -7.07 19.52 16.06
C THR A 29 -8.02 18.41 15.59
N SER A 30 -8.23 18.26 14.28
CA SER A 30 -9.17 17.27 13.74
C SER A 30 -8.79 15.84 14.13
N LEU A 31 -9.76 15.09 14.64
CA LEU A 31 -9.59 13.69 15.03
C LEU A 31 -10.07 12.76 13.90
N ILE A 32 -9.17 12.02 13.28
CA ILE A 32 -9.45 11.14 12.13
C ILE A 32 -9.25 9.69 12.55
N LEU A 33 -10.22 8.84 12.23
CA LEU A 33 -10.09 7.39 12.34
C LEU A 33 -9.96 6.78 10.94
N ALA A 34 -8.86 6.08 10.67
CA ALA A 34 -8.56 5.55 9.35
C ALA A 34 -8.47 4.01 9.36
N LEU A 35 -9.02 3.37 8.32
CA LEU A 35 -8.94 1.92 8.09
C LEU A 35 -8.11 1.59 6.83
N GLU A 36 -7.23 0.61 6.95
CA GLU A 36 -6.47 0.03 5.84
C GLU A 36 -6.76 -1.47 5.74
N THR A 37 -7.23 -1.91 4.57
CA THR A 37 -7.70 -3.28 4.28
C THR A 37 -7.49 -3.62 2.80
N SER A 38 -6.47 -3.05 2.15
CA SER A 38 -6.24 -3.20 0.72
C SER A 38 -5.74 -4.59 0.31
N CYS A 39 -5.08 -5.33 1.21
CA CYS A 39 -4.48 -6.62 0.91
C CYS A 39 -4.71 -7.67 2.01
N ASP A 40 -3.70 -7.97 2.83
CA ASP A 40 -3.67 -9.01 3.86
C ASP A 40 -3.36 -8.46 5.26
N GLU A 41 -3.36 -7.15 5.41
CA GLU A 41 -3.23 -6.45 6.68
C GLU A 41 -4.53 -5.71 6.98
N THR A 42 -5.05 -5.91 8.18
CA THR A 42 -6.13 -5.07 8.70
C THR A 42 -5.48 -4.07 9.63
N ALA A 43 -5.63 -2.78 9.38
CA ALA A 43 -5.11 -1.77 10.27
C ALA A 43 -6.15 -0.68 10.56
N VAL A 44 -6.09 -0.17 11.79
CA VAL A 44 -6.88 0.97 12.23
C VAL A 44 -5.95 1.96 12.93
N ALA A 45 -6.02 3.23 12.54
CA ALA A 45 -5.26 4.29 13.17
C ALA A 45 -6.16 5.45 13.60
N VAL A 46 -5.79 6.11 14.69
CA VAL A 46 -6.43 7.35 15.16
C VAL A 46 -5.39 8.45 15.17
N MET A 47 -5.71 9.58 14.53
CA MET A 47 -4.82 10.71 14.37
C MET A 47 -5.48 12.00 14.87
N ARG A 48 -4.68 12.90 15.46
CA ARG A 48 -5.08 14.28 15.76
C ARG A 48 -4.19 15.24 14.98
N GLY A 49 -4.73 15.86 13.93
CA GLY A 49 -3.91 16.63 12.99
C GLY A 49 -2.80 15.77 12.38
N ARG A 50 -1.53 16.03 12.76
CA ARG A 50 -0.35 15.24 12.34
C ARG A 50 0.16 14.27 13.41
N GLU A 51 -0.45 14.26 14.59
CA GLU A 51 -0.07 13.38 15.69
C GLU A 51 -0.76 12.02 15.55
N LEU A 52 0.00 10.93 15.67
CA LEU A 52 -0.52 9.57 15.74
C LEU A 52 -0.88 9.24 17.20
N LEU A 53 -2.17 9.02 17.48
CA LEU A 53 -2.63 8.66 18.83
C LEU A 53 -2.67 7.14 19.02
N ALA A 54 -3.02 6.39 17.98
CA ALA A 54 -3.04 4.93 17.98
C ALA A 54 -2.81 4.37 16.57
N SER A 55 -2.16 3.21 16.49
CA SER A 55 -1.99 2.44 15.27
C SER A 55 -1.98 0.95 15.60
N GLU A 56 -3.05 0.26 15.23
CA GLU A 56 -3.27 -1.15 15.51
C GLU A 56 -3.27 -1.92 14.19
N ILE A 57 -2.50 -3.02 14.12
CA ILE A 57 -2.33 -3.81 12.90
C ILE A 57 -2.50 -5.29 13.23
N ALA A 58 -3.36 -5.98 12.46
CA ALA A 58 -3.43 -7.43 12.41
C ALA A 58 -2.98 -7.92 11.03
N SER A 59 -1.78 -8.50 10.99
CA SER A 59 -1.22 -9.13 9.80
C SER A 59 -1.75 -10.56 9.64
N GLN A 60 -2.12 -10.92 8.41
CA GLN A 60 -2.58 -12.26 8.05
C GLN A 60 -1.47 -13.11 7.41
N THR A 61 -0.21 -12.66 7.43
CA THR A 61 0.90 -13.32 6.74
C THR A 61 1.04 -14.79 7.10
N ALA A 62 0.94 -15.16 8.39
CA ALA A 62 1.02 -16.54 8.84
C ALA A 62 -0.10 -17.43 8.26
N LEU A 63 -1.28 -16.87 8.01
CA LEU A 63 -2.41 -17.57 7.41
C LEU A 63 -2.18 -17.83 5.92
N HIS A 64 -1.63 -16.84 5.20
CA HIS A 64 -1.36 -16.92 3.77
C HIS A 64 -0.10 -17.73 3.42
N GLN A 65 0.82 -17.89 4.37
CA GLN A 65 2.02 -18.72 4.23
C GLN A 65 1.70 -20.16 3.80
N ALA A 66 0.62 -20.75 4.33
CA ALA A 66 0.19 -22.10 3.96
C ALA A 66 -0.19 -22.25 2.48
N TYR A 67 -0.55 -21.15 1.81
CA TYR A 67 -0.94 -21.11 0.41
C TYR A 67 0.17 -20.60 -0.52
N GLY A 68 1.27 -20.10 0.06
CA GLY A 68 2.40 -19.52 -0.68
C GLY A 68 2.04 -18.21 -1.40
N GLY A 69 1.13 -17.42 -0.83
CA GLY A 69 0.67 -16.14 -1.34
C GLY A 69 -0.71 -15.76 -0.79
N VAL A 70 -1.10 -14.49 -0.96
CA VAL A 70 -2.38 -13.98 -0.48
C VAL A 70 -3.55 -14.63 -1.20
N VAL A 71 -4.47 -15.24 -0.43
CA VAL A 71 -5.74 -15.79 -0.93
C VAL A 71 -6.85 -14.75 -0.71
N PRO A 72 -7.43 -14.13 -1.76
CA PRO A 72 -8.32 -12.97 -1.61
C PRO A 72 -9.54 -13.22 -0.70
N GLU A 73 -10.20 -14.37 -0.84
CA GLU A 73 -11.37 -14.72 -0.03
C GLU A 73 -11.01 -14.88 1.45
N VAL A 74 -9.86 -15.51 1.74
CA VAL A 74 -9.35 -15.66 3.11
C VAL A 74 -9.04 -14.28 3.68
N ALA A 75 -8.43 -13.40 2.89
CA ALA A 75 -8.07 -12.07 3.34
C ALA A 75 -9.30 -11.22 3.70
N SER A 76 -10.29 -11.20 2.81
CA SER A 76 -11.55 -10.47 3.03
C SER A 76 -12.31 -10.93 4.27
N ARG A 77 -12.37 -12.24 4.53
CA ARG A 77 -12.98 -12.78 5.76
C ARG A 77 -12.24 -12.36 7.02
N ASN A 78 -10.92 -12.29 6.97
CA ASN A 78 -10.13 -11.88 8.13
C ASN A 78 -10.29 -10.38 8.42
N HIS A 79 -10.41 -9.53 7.39
CA HIS A 79 -10.74 -8.11 7.61
C HIS A 79 -12.08 -7.94 8.34
N LEU A 80 -13.11 -8.73 7.99
CA LEU A 80 -14.41 -8.70 8.68
C LEU A 80 -14.29 -9.04 10.17
N VAL A 81 -13.41 -9.98 10.52
CA VAL A 81 -13.18 -10.40 11.91
C VAL A 81 -12.34 -9.37 12.67
N HIS A 82 -11.26 -8.87 12.07
CA HIS A 82 -10.28 -8.03 12.76
C HIS A 82 -10.64 -6.55 12.82
N ALA A 83 -11.33 -6.00 11.80
CA ALA A 83 -11.66 -4.58 11.76
C ALA A 83 -12.39 -4.06 13.02
N PRO A 84 -13.45 -4.71 13.55
CA PRO A 84 -14.11 -4.23 14.76
C PRO A 84 -13.24 -4.38 16.02
N LEU A 85 -12.37 -5.38 16.08
CA LEU A 85 -11.46 -5.60 17.22
C LEU A 85 -10.37 -4.54 17.27
N LEU A 86 -9.75 -4.26 16.12
CA LEU A 86 -8.72 -3.22 15.99
C LEU A 86 -9.31 -1.83 16.18
N LEU A 87 -10.55 -1.59 15.73
CA LEU A 87 -11.26 -0.35 16.02
C LEU A 87 -11.36 -0.11 17.52
N HIS A 88 -11.82 -1.12 18.27
CA HIS A 88 -11.98 -1.03 19.71
C HIS A 88 -10.64 -0.79 20.42
N ALA A 89 -9.60 -1.53 20.02
CA ALA A 89 -8.25 -1.34 20.54
C ALA A 89 -7.73 0.08 20.25
N ALA A 90 -7.87 0.57 19.01
CA ALA A 90 -7.35 1.86 18.61
C ALA A 90 -8.00 3.04 19.37
N VAL A 91 -9.32 3.01 19.57
CA VAL A 91 -9.99 4.08 20.34
C VAL A 91 -9.66 4.03 21.83
N GLN A 92 -9.40 2.84 22.38
CA GLN A 92 -8.92 2.68 23.75
C GLN A 92 -7.49 3.22 23.91
N THR A 93 -6.57 2.83 23.02
CA THR A 93 -5.18 3.30 22.99
C THR A 93 -5.13 4.82 22.84
N ALA A 94 -5.95 5.40 21.95
CA ALA A 94 -6.03 6.84 21.73
C ALA A 94 -6.77 7.61 22.85
N ALA A 95 -7.45 6.90 23.76
CA ALA A 95 -8.29 7.46 24.82
C ALA A 95 -9.34 8.47 24.32
N VAL A 96 -10.06 8.10 23.25
CA VAL A 96 -11.12 8.93 22.62
C VAL A 96 -12.42 8.14 22.47
N SER A 97 -13.56 8.86 22.43
CA SER A 97 -14.83 8.26 22.03
C SER A 97 -14.99 8.28 20.50
N LEU A 98 -15.73 7.32 19.96
CA LEU A 98 -16.11 7.34 18.54
C LEU A 98 -16.93 8.58 18.17
N SER A 99 -17.66 9.16 19.12
CA SER A 99 -18.40 10.42 18.93
C SER A 99 -17.49 11.64 18.73
N ASP A 100 -16.24 11.55 19.21
CA ASP A 100 -15.26 12.63 19.13
C ASP A 100 -14.55 12.65 17.78
N ILE A 101 -14.70 11.58 16.98
CA ILE A 101 -14.12 11.49 15.64
C ILE A 101 -14.79 12.51 14.71
N ASP A 102 -13.97 13.30 14.02
CA ASP A 102 -14.41 14.31 13.07
C ASP A 102 -14.59 13.76 11.67
N ALA A 103 -13.83 12.73 11.28
CA ALA A 103 -13.98 12.05 10.00
C ALA A 103 -13.51 10.60 10.06
N PHE A 104 -14.18 9.74 9.28
CA PHE A 104 -13.80 8.36 9.09
C PHE A 104 -13.18 8.18 7.71
N ALA A 105 -11.99 7.59 7.65
CA ALA A 105 -11.25 7.37 6.42
C ALA A 105 -11.08 5.88 6.15
N ALA A 106 -11.08 5.49 4.89
CA ALA A 106 -10.64 4.15 4.50
C ALA A 106 -9.95 4.14 3.15
N THR A 107 -8.98 3.25 3.02
CA THR A 107 -8.35 2.94 1.75
C THR A 107 -9.40 2.46 0.74
N SER A 108 -9.49 3.19 -0.37
CA SER A 108 -10.46 2.97 -1.45
C SER A 108 -9.79 2.47 -2.74
N GLY A 109 -8.47 2.28 -2.71
CA GLY A 109 -7.70 1.60 -3.75
C GLY A 109 -6.33 2.24 -4.00
N PRO A 110 -5.49 1.60 -4.83
CA PRO A 110 -5.66 0.26 -5.37
C PRO A 110 -5.55 -0.84 -4.28
N GLY A 111 -5.95 -2.06 -4.62
CA GLY A 111 -5.97 -3.21 -3.69
C GLY A 111 -6.92 -4.32 -4.17
N LEU A 112 -7.02 -5.39 -3.38
CA LEU A 112 -7.97 -6.49 -3.59
C LEU A 112 -9.40 -5.95 -3.42
N SER A 113 -10.23 -6.11 -4.45
CA SER A 113 -11.56 -5.48 -4.51
C SER A 113 -12.48 -5.84 -3.34
N THR A 114 -12.48 -7.11 -2.94
CA THR A 114 -13.28 -7.60 -1.80
C THR A 114 -12.73 -7.10 -0.47
N SER A 115 -11.40 -7.04 -0.30
CA SER A 115 -10.78 -6.52 0.91
C SER A 115 -11.04 -5.02 1.08
N LEU A 116 -10.84 -4.22 0.02
CA LEU A 116 -11.17 -2.78 -0.01
C LEU A 116 -12.63 -2.51 0.33
N MET A 117 -13.55 -3.36 -0.16
CA MET A 117 -14.97 -3.23 0.12
C MET A 117 -15.27 -3.35 1.62
N ILE A 118 -14.54 -4.21 2.35
CA ILE A 118 -14.74 -4.37 3.80
C ILE A 118 -14.41 -3.06 4.52
N GLY A 119 -13.20 -2.53 4.37
CA GLY A 119 -12.81 -1.29 5.05
C GLY A 119 -13.65 -0.09 4.66
N ALA A 120 -13.92 0.07 3.36
CA ALA A 120 -14.76 1.16 2.86
C ALA A 120 -16.21 1.08 3.39
N SER A 121 -16.80 -0.11 3.45
CA SER A 121 -18.15 -0.30 3.98
C SER A 121 -18.19 -0.06 5.49
N PHE A 122 -17.16 -0.51 6.21
CA PHE A 122 -17.03 -0.30 7.65
C PHE A 122 -16.95 1.19 7.98
N ALA A 123 -16.01 1.91 7.37
CA ALA A 123 -15.83 3.35 7.58
C ALA A 123 -17.06 4.17 7.19
N LYS A 124 -17.73 3.82 6.08
CA LYS A 124 -18.99 4.47 5.68
C LYS A 124 -20.11 4.20 6.68
N GLY A 125 -20.20 2.99 7.22
CA GLY A 125 -21.17 2.66 8.27
C GLY A 125 -20.97 3.53 9.51
N LEU A 126 -19.73 3.72 9.96
CA LEU A 126 -19.39 4.63 11.05
C LEU A 126 -19.74 6.08 10.70
N ALA A 127 -19.32 6.56 9.53
CA ALA A 127 -19.61 7.90 9.06
C ALA A 127 -21.11 8.22 9.04
N ILE A 128 -21.94 7.31 8.53
CA ILE A 128 -23.40 7.46 8.52
C ILE A 128 -23.96 7.43 9.95
N GLY A 129 -23.49 6.49 10.78
CA GLY A 129 -24.00 6.31 12.15
C GLY A 129 -23.72 7.48 13.09
N PHE A 130 -22.60 8.18 12.88
CA PHE A 130 -22.19 9.34 13.69
C PHE A 130 -22.44 10.69 13.02
N ASP A 131 -23.04 10.70 11.82
CA ASP A 131 -23.25 11.90 10.99
C ASP A 131 -21.94 12.69 10.75
N LYS A 132 -20.91 11.96 10.31
CA LYS A 132 -19.56 12.49 10.04
C LYS A 132 -19.15 12.25 8.58
N PRO A 133 -18.23 13.06 8.03
CA PRO A 133 -17.64 12.82 6.72
C PRO A 133 -16.92 11.47 6.58
N TYR A 134 -17.01 10.91 5.38
CA TYR A 134 -16.20 9.76 4.93
C TYR A 134 -15.11 10.22 3.96
N LEU A 135 -13.87 9.75 4.17
CA LEU A 135 -12.71 10.08 3.34
C LEU A 135 -12.21 8.83 2.60
N ALA A 136 -12.27 8.88 1.27
CA ALA A 136 -11.71 7.85 0.40
C ALA A 136 -10.20 8.08 0.20
N ILE A 137 -9.38 7.14 0.64
CA ILE A 137 -7.92 7.26 0.66
C ILE A 137 -7.29 6.45 -0.46
N ASN A 138 -6.35 7.04 -1.20
CA ASN A 138 -5.53 6.28 -2.15
C ASN A 138 -4.38 5.60 -1.41
N HIS A 139 -4.29 4.28 -1.50
CA HIS A 139 -3.26 3.47 -0.84
C HIS A 139 -1.84 3.88 -1.22
N LEU A 140 -1.60 4.16 -2.50
CA LEU A 140 -0.28 4.54 -3.01
C LEU A 140 0.10 5.96 -2.60
N GLU A 141 -0.88 6.86 -2.50
CA GLU A 141 -0.63 8.18 -1.92
C GLU A 141 -0.24 8.05 -0.44
N GLY A 142 -0.92 7.19 0.32
CA GLY A 142 -0.53 6.87 1.70
C GLY A 142 0.93 6.41 1.80
N HIS A 143 1.35 5.47 0.94
CA HIS A 143 2.75 5.05 0.87
C HIS A 143 3.70 6.20 0.50
N LEU A 144 3.34 7.00 -0.50
CA LEU A 144 4.15 8.12 -0.98
C LEU A 144 4.37 9.19 0.11
N LEU A 145 3.36 9.42 0.95
CA LEU A 145 3.40 10.42 2.02
C LEU A 145 3.96 9.88 3.34
N SER A 146 4.02 8.56 3.52
CA SER A 146 4.50 7.94 4.77
C SER A 146 5.90 8.39 5.23
N PRO A 147 6.91 8.64 4.37
CA PRO A 147 8.21 9.15 4.82
C PRO A 147 8.14 10.59 5.35
N PHE A 148 7.08 11.31 5.01
CA PHE A 148 6.84 12.69 5.42
C PHE A 148 5.88 12.77 6.61
N PHE A 149 5.61 11.65 7.30
CA PHE A 149 4.81 11.65 8.51
C PHE A 149 5.36 12.64 9.54
N GLY A 150 4.53 13.58 10.00
CA GLY A 150 4.95 14.65 10.93
C GLY A 150 5.73 15.81 10.29
N SER A 151 6.00 15.78 8.99
CA SER A 151 6.71 16.85 8.26
C SER A 151 5.96 17.28 7.00
N GLU A 152 6.43 18.31 6.32
CA GLU A 152 5.87 18.72 5.04
C GLU A 152 6.52 17.95 3.89
N LEU A 153 5.72 17.58 2.90
CA LEU A 153 6.23 17.00 1.66
C LEU A 153 7.19 17.99 0.99
N GLN A 154 8.43 17.55 0.77
CA GLN A 154 9.38 18.26 -0.07
C GLN A 154 9.32 17.70 -1.49
N PRO A 155 9.43 18.51 -2.56
CA PRO A 155 9.47 18.00 -3.94
C PRO A 155 10.55 16.93 -4.11
N ASN A 156 10.16 15.76 -4.62
CA ASN A 156 11.05 14.60 -4.67
C ASN A 156 10.71 13.64 -5.82
N VAL A 157 11.64 12.73 -6.10
CA VAL A 157 11.37 11.51 -6.86
C VAL A 157 11.30 10.35 -5.88
N SER A 158 10.11 9.78 -5.73
CA SER A 158 9.83 8.65 -4.87
C SER A 158 9.74 7.36 -5.66
N LEU A 159 10.35 6.31 -5.12
CA LEU A 159 10.21 4.94 -5.62
C LEU A 159 9.33 4.15 -4.64
N VAL A 160 8.09 3.86 -5.05
CA VAL A 160 7.17 3.02 -4.28
C VAL A 160 7.43 1.57 -4.69
N VAL A 161 7.95 0.77 -3.75
CA VAL A 161 8.25 -0.66 -3.95
C VAL A 161 7.55 -1.48 -2.89
N SER A 162 6.57 -2.29 -3.28
CA SER A 162 5.84 -3.20 -2.40
C SER A 162 5.63 -4.55 -3.07
N GLY A 163 4.89 -5.44 -2.41
CA GLY A 163 4.47 -6.73 -2.97
C GLY A 163 3.73 -6.57 -4.30
N GLY A 164 2.83 -5.58 -4.41
CA GLY A 164 1.98 -5.39 -5.60
C GLY A 164 2.33 -4.19 -6.47
N HIS A 165 3.32 -3.38 -6.09
CA HIS A 165 3.61 -2.13 -6.80
C HIS A 165 5.11 -1.88 -6.97
N THR A 166 5.49 -1.38 -8.14
CA THR A 166 6.80 -0.77 -8.39
C THR A 166 6.59 0.44 -9.28
N LEU A 167 6.71 1.63 -8.69
CA LEU A 167 6.33 2.91 -9.30
C LEU A 167 7.39 3.96 -8.99
N LEU A 168 7.83 4.68 -10.02
CA LEU A 168 8.67 5.86 -9.89
C LEU A 168 7.81 7.10 -10.10
N VAL A 169 7.76 7.98 -9.11
CA VAL A 169 6.83 9.11 -9.05
C VAL A 169 7.60 10.38 -8.72
N HIS A 170 7.44 11.42 -9.54
CA HIS A 170 7.82 12.78 -9.18
C HIS A 170 6.66 13.43 -8.42
N ALA A 171 6.86 13.64 -7.12
CA ALA A 171 5.92 14.32 -6.24
C ALA A 171 6.36 15.77 -6.05
N LYS A 172 5.53 16.72 -6.50
CA LYS A 172 5.82 18.15 -6.35
C LYS A 172 5.20 18.73 -5.09
N ASP A 173 3.97 18.34 -4.83
CA ASP A 173 3.18 18.68 -3.65
C ASP A 173 2.10 17.59 -3.51
N VAL A 174 1.37 17.59 -2.41
CA VAL A 174 0.32 16.62 -2.19
C VAL A 174 -0.81 16.83 -3.20
N GLY A 175 -1.19 15.76 -3.87
CA GLY A 175 -2.11 15.78 -5.00
C GLY A 175 -1.49 16.23 -6.33
N ASP A 176 -0.21 16.65 -6.37
CA ASP A 176 0.54 16.93 -7.60
C ASP A 176 1.64 15.88 -7.81
N TYR A 177 1.25 14.78 -8.43
CA TYR A 177 2.12 13.65 -8.72
C TYR A 177 2.19 13.35 -10.21
N ARG A 178 3.39 13.04 -10.67
CA ARG A 178 3.65 12.54 -12.02
C ARG A 178 4.37 11.20 -11.96
N VAL A 179 3.71 10.15 -12.44
CA VAL A 179 4.38 8.86 -12.66
C VAL A 179 5.42 9.04 -13.77
N LEU A 180 6.67 8.74 -13.44
CA LEU A 180 7.82 8.73 -14.35
C LEU A 180 8.00 7.35 -14.98
N GLY A 181 7.71 6.29 -14.23
CA GLY A 181 7.84 4.91 -14.69
C GLY A 181 7.15 3.92 -13.75
N ARG A 182 6.92 2.71 -14.24
CA ARG A 182 6.26 1.63 -13.50
C ARG A 182 6.74 0.27 -13.98
N THR A 183 6.53 -0.77 -13.16
CA THR A 183 6.68 -2.13 -13.68
C THR A 183 5.68 -2.40 -14.81
N LEU A 184 6.14 -3.10 -15.85
CA LEU A 184 5.30 -3.59 -16.95
C LEU A 184 4.80 -5.01 -16.70
N ASP A 185 5.33 -5.70 -15.69
CA ASP A 185 4.99 -7.09 -15.36
C ASP A 185 4.90 -7.31 -13.83
N ASP A 186 5.71 -8.21 -13.27
CA ASP A 186 5.76 -8.50 -11.84
C ASP A 186 6.19 -7.22 -11.08
N ALA A 187 5.64 -6.95 -9.91
CA ALA A 187 6.26 -5.97 -9.00
C ALA A 187 7.56 -6.54 -8.40
N ALA A 188 8.44 -5.69 -7.88
CA ALA A 188 9.70 -6.15 -7.28
C ALA A 188 9.44 -7.11 -6.10
N GLY A 189 8.51 -6.76 -5.18
CA GLY A 189 8.16 -7.64 -4.07
C GLY A 189 7.59 -8.98 -4.53
N GLU A 190 6.68 -8.97 -5.51
CA GLU A 190 6.18 -10.20 -6.16
C GLU A 190 7.29 -11.03 -6.82
N ALA A 191 8.30 -10.38 -7.42
CA ALA A 191 9.44 -11.09 -7.99
C ALA A 191 10.27 -11.79 -6.90
N PHE A 192 10.48 -11.15 -5.74
CA PHE A 192 11.09 -11.79 -4.57
C PHE A 192 10.27 -13.00 -4.10
N ASP A 193 8.95 -12.86 -3.94
CA ASP A 193 8.08 -13.95 -3.49
C ASP A 193 8.07 -15.14 -4.47
N LYS A 194 8.02 -14.86 -5.77
CA LYS A 194 8.07 -15.91 -6.82
C LYS A 194 9.42 -16.61 -6.84
N VAL A 195 10.53 -15.88 -6.70
CA VAL A 195 11.87 -16.46 -6.62
C VAL A 195 12.04 -17.30 -5.35
N ALA A 196 11.57 -16.82 -4.20
CA ALA A 196 11.61 -17.56 -2.95
C ALA A 196 10.85 -18.88 -3.05
N LYS A 197 9.68 -18.88 -3.70
CA LYS A 197 8.92 -20.09 -3.99
C LYS A 197 9.69 -21.09 -4.85
N LEU A 198 10.39 -20.62 -5.89
CA LEU A 198 11.25 -21.48 -6.73
C LEU A 198 12.41 -22.09 -5.92
N LEU A 199 12.94 -21.35 -4.94
CA LEU A 199 14.03 -21.79 -4.07
C LEU A 199 13.56 -22.61 -2.85
N GLY A 200 12.25 -22.86 -2.69
CA GLY A 200 11.70 -23.59 -1.54
C GLY A 200 11.78 -22.83 -0.21
N LEU A 201 11.79 -21.49 -0.25
CA LEU A 201 12.01 -20.62 0.91
C LEU A 201 10.72 -20.20 1.63
N GLY A 202 9.55 -20.56 1.09
CA GLY A 202 8.25 -20.20 1.66
C GLY A 202 7.79 -18.77 1.30
N TYR A 203 6.83 -18.26 2.08
CA TYR A 203 6.20 -16.94 1.92
C TYR A 203 6.09 -16.26 3.30
N PRO A 204 6.37 -14.96 3.45
CA PRO A 204 6.84 -14.02 2.42
C PRO A 204 8.31 -14.26 2.08
N GLY A 205 8.64 -14.10 0.79
CA GLY A 205 9.92 -14.52 0.23
C GLY A 205 11.04 -13.50 0.36
N GLY A 206 10.70 -12.21 0.31
CA GLY A 206 11.68 -11.11 0.38
C GLY A 206 12.64 -11.19 1.57
N PRO A 207 12.14 -11.23 2.82
CA PRO A 207 13.00 -11.28 4.01
C PRO A 207 13.93 -12.51 4.05
N GLU A 208 13.45 -13.67 3.57
CA GLU A 208 14.25 -14.89 3.58
C GLU A 208 15.34 -14.88 2.49
N ILE A 209 15.06 -14.28 1.33
CA ILE A 209 16.08 -14.04 0.30
C ILE A 209 17.14 -13.07 0.82
N GLU A 210 16.75 -11.93 1.41
CA GLU A 210 17.68 -10.95 1.98
C GLU A 210 18.61 -11.59 3.01
N ARG A 211 18.04 -12.35 3.95
CA ARG A 211 18.79 -13.04 5.00
C ARG A 211 19.84 -14.01 4.44
N ARG A 212 19.51 -14.76 3.38
CA ARG A 212 20.45 -15.71 2.75
C ARG A 212 21.46 -15.02 1.84
N ALA A 213 21.05 -13.97 1.15
CA ALA A 213 21.91 -13.20 0.25
C ALA A 213 23.09 -12.55 1.01
N ALA A 214 22.92 -12.21 2.29
CA ALA A 214 23.98 -11.65 3.13
C ALA A 214 25.23 -12.54 3.28
N ALA A 215 25.07 -13.87 3.18
CA ALA A 215 26.17 -14.84 3.20
C ALA A 215 26.51 -15.38 1.80
N GLY A 216 25.87 -14.85 0.75
CA GLY A 216 26.06 -15.28 -0.63
C GLY A 216 27.25 -14.60 -1.31
N ASP A 217 27.67 -15.19 -2.43
CA ASP A 217 28.62 -14.56 -3.35
C ASP A 217 27.86 -13.84 -4.46
N ALA A 218 27.89 -12.50 -4.44
CA ALA A 218 27.21 -11.65 -5.41
C ALA A 218 27.77 -11.78 -6.85
N ALA A 219 28.98 -12.31 -7.02
CA ALA A 219 29.60 -12.49 -8.33
C ALA A 219 29.37 -13.89 -8.93
N ARG A 220 28.75 -14.81 -8.18
CA ARG A 220 28.60 -16.21 -8.59
C ARG A 220 27.69 -16.40 -9.81
N PHE A 221 26.67 -15.56 -9.97
CA PHE A 221 25.68 -15.65 -11.04
C PHE A 221 25.44 -14.30 -11.69
N ASP A 222 25.34 -14.26 -13.01
CA ASP A 222 24.98 -13.07 -13.77
C ASP A 222 23.51 -13.15 -14.21
N PHE A 223 22.66 -12.36 -13.56
CA PHE A 223 21.23 -12.30 -13.85
C PHE A 223 20.86 -11.05 -14.66
N PRO A 224 19.88 -11.15 -15.58
CA PRO A 224 19.53 -10.04 -16.45
C PRO A 224 18.95 -8.85 -15.68
N ARG A 225 19.39 -7.64 -16.05
CA ARG A 225 18.81 -6.37 -15.61
C ARG A 225 17.93 -5.81 -16.73
N SER A 226 16.70 -6.30 -16.81
CA SER A 226 15.74 -5.87 -17.84
C SER A 226 15.50 -4.36 -17.80
N MET A 227 15.29 -3.77 -18.98
CA MET A 227 14.95 -2.34 -19.17
C MET A 227 16.04 -1.32 -18.80
N LEU A 228 17.27 -1.73 -18.46
CA LEU A 228 18.36 -0.80 -18.15
C LEU A 228 18.63 0.20 -19.32
N ASP A 229 18.52 -0.29 -20.55
CA ASP A 229 18.80 0.47 -21.78
C ASP A 229 17.52 0.79 -22.59
N SER A 230 16.33 0.73 -21.97
CA SER A 230 15.05 0.95 -22.67
C SER A 230 14.83 2.40 -23.14
N GLY A 231 15.57 3.35 -22.58
CA GLY A 231 15.38 4.80 -22.81
C GLY A 231 14.15 5.39 -22.09
N ASP A 232 13.40 4.57 -21.35
CA ASP A 232 12.34 5.00 -20.44
C ASP A 232 12.70 4.70 -18.97
N HIS A 233 11.77 4.93 -18.05
CA HIS A 233 11.97 4.66 -16.61
C HIS A 233 11.12 3.48 -16.12
N ASN A 234 10.66 2.63 -17.02
CA ASN A 234 9.85 1.47 -16.66
C ASN A 234 10.73 0.32 -16.14
N PHE A 235 10.08 -0.60 -15.42
CA PHE A 235 10.72 -1.77 -14.83
C PHE A 235 10.14 -3.06 -15.41
N SER A 236 10.90 -4.15 -15.37
CA SER A 236 10.44 -5.50 -15.68
C SER A 236 11.24 -6.50 -14.85
N PHE A 237 10.55 -7.40 -14.16
CA PHE A 237 11.15 -8.41 -13.29
C PHE A 237 10.77 -9.85 -13.70
N SER A 238 9.82 -10.04 -14.62
CA SER A 238 9.42 -11.38 -15.08
C SER A 238 10.57 -12.15 -15.75
N GLY A 239 11.47 -11.46 -16.45
CA GLY A 239 12.68 -12.02 -17.06
C GLY A 239 13.67 -12.53 -16.02
N LEU A 240 13.84 -11.80 -14.90
CA LEU A 240 14.71 -12.19 -13.79
C LEU A 240 14.24 -13.52 -13.18
N LYS A 241 12.94 -13.63 -12.87
CA LYS A 241 12.33 -14.88 -12.36
C LYS A 241 12.60 -16.07 -13.30
N THR A 242 12.45 -15.85 -14.60
CA THR A 242 12.68 -16.90 -15.61
C THR A 242 14.15 -17.32 -15.67
N ALA A 243 15.07 -16.35 -15.61
CA ALA A 243 16.50 -16.63 -15.55
C ALA A 243 16.88 -17.43 -14.29
N VAL A 244 16.34 -17.07 -13.12
CA VAL A 244 16.54 -17.82 -11.87
C VAL A 244 16.08 -19.26 -12.02
N ARG A 245 14.90 -19.51 -12.57
CA ARG A 245 14.39 -20.86 -12.81
C ARG A 245 15.36 -21.70 -13.65
N TYR A 246 15.84 -21.15 -14.77
CA TYR A 246 16.78 -21.87 -15.64
C TYR A 246 18.14 -22.09 -14.98
N THR A 247 18.59 -21.20 -14.11
CA THR A 247 19.81 -21.40 -13.33
C THR A 247 19.64 -22.55 -12.35
N ILE A 248 18.50 -22.65 -11.66
CA ILE A 248 18.20 -23.77 -10.74
C ILE A 248 18.24 -25.11 -11.49
N ASP A 249 17.62 -25.19 -12.67
CA ASP A 249 17.58 -26.44 -13.47
C ASP A 249 18.97 -26.92 -13.94
N ARG A 250 20.00 -26.06 -13.88
CA ARG A 250 21.38 -26.37 -14.30
C ARG A 250 22.31 -26.70 -13.14
N LEU A 251 21.88 -26.52 -11.89
CA LEU A 251 22.64 -26.83 -10.67
C LEU A 251 22.35 -28.24 -10.18
#